data_AF-A0A5C9C1N5-F1
#
_entry.id   AF-A0A5C9C1N5-F1
#
_cell.length_a   1.000
_cell.length_b   1.000
_cell.length_c   1.000
_cell.angle_alpha   90.00
_cell.angle_beta   90.00
_cell.angle_gamma   90.00
#
_symmetry.space_group_name_H-M   'P 1'
#
loop_
_entity.id
_entity.type
_entity.pdbx_description
1 polymer ?
#
loop_
_entity_poly.entity_id
_entity_poly.type
_entity_poly.pdbx_seq_one_letter_code
_entity_poly.pdbx_strand_id
1 'polypeptide(L)'
;MVICHGQPEFLAKNEIGRQAGFTFLGLMFAVAIAGIALAGTGALWQMESRREKEKELLFIGEEYRRAIGSYYDKSPGAVKQFPNKLEDLLQDKRYPNPTHHLRRLYRDPMTADGEWELIRLEGRIMGVASRSSDKPIKVAGFSADQGDFEGAGSYTEWRFISSGGGQLANANAGAQAGGAPSSPER
;
A
#
# COMPACT_ATOMS: atom_id res chain seq x y z
N MET A 1 -6.38 93.39 -8.37
CA MET A 1 -7.65 92.67 -8.19
C MET A 1 -7.44 91.27 -8.73
N VAL A 2 -7.55 90.29 -7.84
CA VAL A 2 -7.34 88.85 -8.04
C VAL A 2 -8.41 88.29 -9.00
N ILE A 3 -8.15 87.09 -9.55
CA ILE A 3 -9.07 86.08 -10.10
C ILE A 3 -8.77 85.78 -11.58
N CYS A 4 -8.62 84.55 -12.08
CA CYS A 4 -8.30 83.22 -11.55
C CYS A 4 -7.96 82.39 -12.80
N HIS A 5 -6.99 81.48 -12.68
CA HIS A 5 -6.71 80.44 -13.67
C HIS A 5 -7.91 79.47 -13.77
N GLY A 6 -8.49 79.30 -14.95
CA GLY A 6 -9.37 78.17 -15.26
C GLY A 6 -8.58 77.10 -16.01
N GLN A 7 -8.30 75.96 -15.35
CA GLN A 7 -7.74 74.78 -16.01
C GLN A 7 -8.73 74.22 -17.05
N PRO A 8 -8.26 73.70 -18.20
CA PRO A 8 -9.10 72.85 -19.03
C PRO A 8 -9.29 71.49 -18.33
N GLU A 9 -10.54 71.18 -18.04
CA GLU A 9 -11.03 69.87 -17.60
C GLU A 9 -10.50 68.78 -18.53
N PHE A 10 -9.62 67.92 -18.02
CA PHE A 10 -9.35 66.62 -18.64
C PHE A 10 -10.60 65.76 -18.47
N LEU A 11 -11.53 65.89 -19.42
CA LEU A 11 -12.61 64.93 -19.63
C LEU A 11 -11.99 63.60 -20.05
N ALA A 12 -11.68 62.77 -19.05
CA ALA A 12 -11.46 61.34 -19.24
C ALA A 12 -12.76 60.76 -19.80
N LYS A 13 -12.85 60.73 -21.13
CA LYS A 13 -13.92 60.09 -21.89
C LYS A 13 -13.78 58.59 -21.69
N ASN A 14 -14.29 58.09 -20.58
CA ASN A 14 -14.47 56.66 -20.37
C ASN A 14 -15.67 56.25 -21.24
N GLU A 15 -15.42 55.99 -22.51
CA GLU A 15 -16.38 55.34 -23.39
C GLU A 15 -16.57 53.91 -22.89
N ILE A 16 -17.41 53.74 -21.88
CA ILE A 16 -17.95 52.44 -21.49
C ILE A 16 -18.97 52.07 -22.56
N GLY A 17 -18.43 51.64 -23.71
CA GLY A 17 -19.18 51.06 -24.80
C GLY A 17 -19.97 49.88 -24.27
N ARG A 18 -21.25 49.83 -24.63
CA ARG A 18 -22.24 48.83 -24.23
C ARG A 18 -21.96 47.47 -24.91
N GLN A 19 -20.78 46.90 -24.66
CA GLN A 19 -20.28 45.61 -25.17
C GLN A 19 -19.78 44.67 -24.06
N ALA A 20 -19.97 45.02 -22.77
CA ALA A 20 -19.47 44.21 -21.65
C ALA A 20 -20.27 42.92 -21.39
N GLY A 21 -21.52 42.82 -21.83
CA GLY A 21 -22.39 41.68 -21.52
C GLY A 21 -21.99 40.37 -22.23
N PHE A 22 -21.67 40.45 -23.53
CA PHE A 22 -21.29 39.26 -24.32
C PHE A 22 -19.92 38.73 -23.91
N THR A 23 -18.94 39.61 -23.69
CA THR A 23 -17.59 39.22 -23.27
C THR A 23 -17.59 38.59 -21.87
N PHE A 24 -18.42 39.10 -20.95
CA PHE A 24 -18.59 38.50 -19.63
C PHE A 24 -19.22 37.11 -19.71
N LEU A 25 -20.24 36.94 -20.55
CA LEU A 25 -20.87 35.63 -20.76
C LEU A 25 -19.89 34.64 -21.39
N GLY A 26 -19.10 35.08 -22.39
CA GLY A 26 -18.04 34.28 -22.99
C GLY A 26 -16.95 33.88 -21.98
N LEU A 27 -16.55 34.79 -21.09
CA LEU A 27 -15.58 34.50 -20.03
C LEU A 27 -16.15 33.49 -19.02
N MET A 28 -17.41 33.66 -18.59
CA MET A 28 -18.08 32.70 -17.71
C MET A 28 -18.13 31.30 -18.34
N PHE A 29 -18.47 31.20 -19.63
CA PHE A 29 -18.43 29.92 -20.36
C PHE A 29 -17.02 29.35 -20.48
N ALA A 30 -16.01 30.18 -20.78
CA ALA A 30 -14.62 29.73 -20.86
C ALA A 30 -14.13 29.16 -19.51
N VAL A 31 -14.45 29.83 -18.41
CA VAL A 31 -14.14 29.37 -17.05
C VAL A 31 -14.92 28.09 -16.72
N ALA A 32 -16.20 27.99 -17.08
CA ALA A 32 -17.00 26.79 -16.88
C ALA A 32 -16.45 25.57 -17.64
N ILE A 33 -16.08 25.75 -18.91
CA ILE A 33 -15.47 24.70 -19.75
C ILE A 33 -14.10 24.29 -19.18
N ALA A 34 -13.28 25.24 -18.78
CA ALA A 34 -11.99 24.97 -18.14
C ALA A 34 -12.16 24.19 -16.82
N GLY A 35 -13.17 24.54 -16.01
CA GLY A 35 -13.51 23.83 -14.78
C GLY A 35 -13.91 22.37 -15.02
N ILE A 36 -14.76 22.12 -16.02
CA ILE A 36 -15.18 20.76 -16.41
C ILE A 36 -13.99 19.96 -16.94
N ALA A 37 -13.14 20.56 -17.76
CA ALA A 37 -11.96 19.91 -18.32
C ALA A 37 -10.96 19.46 -17.23
N LEU A 38 -10.77 20.25 -16.18
CA LEU A 38 -9.88 19.90 -15.07
C LEU A 38 -10.47 18.79 -14.17
N ALA A 39 -11.79 18.80 -13.93
CA ALA A 39 -12.45 17.85 -13.03
C ALA A 39 -12.34 16.37 -13.50
N GLY A 40 -12.23 16.13 -14.80
CA GLY A 40 -12.16 14.76 -15.36
C GLY A 40 -10.83 14.04 -15.12
N THR A 41 -9.76 14.75 -14.74
CA THR A 41 -8.40 14.15 -14.68
C THR A 41 -8.12 13.38 -13.38
N GLY A 42 -8.78 13.69 -12.27
CA GLY A 42 -8.47 13.13 -10.95
C GLY A 42 -8.85 11.66 -10.74
N ALA A 43 -9.92 11.18 -11.37
CA ALA A 43 -10.42 9.81 -11.14
C ALA A 43 -9.46 8.73 -11.67
N LEU A 44 -8.73 9.02 -12.76
CA LEU A 44 -7.75 8.10 -13.34
C LEU A 44 -6.53 7.91 -12.44
N TRP A 45 -6.15 8.95 -11.69
CA TRP A 45 -4.95 8.94 -10.84
C TRP A 45 -5.11 8.04 -9.62
N GLN A 46 -6.33 7.95 -9.07
CA GLN A 46 -6.60 7.12 -7.91
C GLN A 46 -6.43 5.62 -8.21
N MET A 47 -6.85 5.19 -9.40
CA MET A 47 -6.68 3.80 -9.84
C MET A 47 -5.22 3.45 -10.10
N GLU A 48 -4.47 4.34 -10.74
CA GLU A 48 -3.05 4.11 -10.99
C GLU A 48 -2.26 4.07 -9.67
N SER A 49 -2.52 5.03 -8.76
CA SER A 49 -1.87 5.03 -7.44
C SER A 49 -2.17 3.75 -6.65
N ARG A 50 -3.41 3.25 -6.69
CA ARG A 50 -3.78 2.00 -6.03
C ARG A 50 -3.04 0.79 -6.63
N ARG A 51 -2.90 0.77 -7.95
CA ARG A 51 -2.15 -0.27 -8.67
C ARG A 51 -0.65 -0.24 -8.35
N GLU A 52 -0.07 0.96 -8.23
CA GLU A 52 1.32 1.14 -7.80
C GLU A 52 1.53 0.62 -6.37
N LYS A 53 0.65 1.03 -5.43
CA LYS A 53 0.68 0.54 -4.05
C LYS A 53 0.55 -0.97 -3.96
N GLU A 54 -0.28 -1.59 -4.79
CA GLU A 54 -0.43 -3.04 -4.83
C GLU A 54 0.83 -3.75 -5.32
N LYS A 55 1.47 -3.23 -6.38
CA LYS A 55 2.75 -3.76 -6.85
C LYS A 55 3.83 -3.62 -5.78
N GLU A 56 3.87 -2.48 -5.09
CA GLU A 56 4.79 -2.24 -3.99
C GLU A 56 4.51 -3.18 -2.80
N LEU A 57 3.24 -3.43 -2.47
CA LEU A 57 2.83 -4.39 -1.45
C LEU A 57 3.38 -5.79 -1.76
N LEU A 58 3.18 -6.27 -2.99
CA LEU A 58 3.69 -7.58 -3.43
C LEU A 58 5.21 -7.65 -3.39
N PHE A 59 5.88 -6.58 -3.82
CA PHE A 59 7.35 -6.49 -3.81
C PHE A 59 7.91 -6.52 -2.38
N ILE A 60 7.36 -5.69 -1.49
CA ILE A 60 7.77 -5.62 -0.08
C ILE A 60 7.46 -6.93 0.64
N GLY A 61 6.29 -7.51 0.40
CA GLY A 61 5.89 -8.79 0.98
C GLY A 61 6.84 -9.92 0.58
N GLU A 62 7.29 -9.94 -0.68
CA GLU A 62 8.32 -10.88 -1.15
C GLU A 62 9.67 -10.68 -0.46
N GLU A 63 10.10 -9.44 -0.28
CA GLU A 63 11.34 -9.13 0.45
C GLU A 63 11.26 -9.59 1.91
N TYR A 64 10.11 -9.44 2.57
CA TYR A 64 9.90 -10.00 3.92
C TYR A 64 9.94 -11.52 3.92
N ARG A 65 9.24 -12.18 2.99
CA ARG A 65 9.26 -13.65 2.85
C ARG A 65 10.69 -14.16 2.67
N ARG A 66 11.44 -13.55 1.76
CA ARG A 66 12.84 -13.89 1.47
C ARG A 66 13.75 -13.64 2.67
N ALA A 67 13.59 -12.51 3.36
CA ALA A 67 14.38 -12.18 4.55
C ALA A 67 14.13 -13.20 5.68
N ILE A 68 12.87 -13.56 5.93
CA ILE A 68 12.49 -14.56 6.93
C ILE A 68 13.01 -15.95 6.54
N GLY A 69 12.91 -16.35 5.27
CA GLY A 69 13.50 -17.59 4.77
C GLY A 69 15.02 -17.62 4.95
N SER A 70 15.71 -16.54 4.57
CA SER A 70 17.15 -16.39 4.75
C SER A 70 17.57 -16.49 6.23
N TYR A 71 16.78 -15.92 7.13
CA TYR A 71 17.00 -16.00 8.59
C TYR A 71 16.83 -17.43 9.11
N TYR A 72 15.80 -18.13 8.62
CA TYR A 72 15.52 -19.51 8.99
C TYR A 72 16.63 -20.46 8.52
N ASP A 73 17.12 -20.29 7.29
CA ASP A 73 18.18 -21.13 6.72
C ASP A 73 19.57 -20.83 7.27
N LYS A 74 19.84 -19.58 7.63
CA LYS A 74 21.06 -19.15 8.33
C LYS A 74 20.87 -19.18 9.85
N SER A 75 20.07 -20.09 10.41
CA SER A 75 20.08 -20.28 11.87
C SER A 75 21.30 -21.11 12.29
N PRO A 76 22.17 -20.61 13.18
CA PRO A 76 23.30 -21.39 13.67
C PRO A 76 22.82 -22.48 14.63
N GLY A 77 22.77 -23.73 14.16
CA GLY A 77 22.43 -24.91 14.97
C GLY A 77 21.60 -25.95 14.22
N ALA A 78 21.30 -27.07 14.88
CA ALA A 78 20.45 -28.12 14.33
C ALA A 78 18.95 -27.76 14.34
N VAL A 79 18.55 -26.77 15.16
CA VAL A 79 17.17 -26.31 15.29
C VAL A 79 17.02 -24.99 14.55
N LYS A 80 16.34 -25.01 13.40
CA LYS A 80 16.01 -23.81 12.64
C LYS A 80 14.93 -22.99 13.36
N GLN A 81 15.14 -21.69 13.54
CA GLN A 81 14.24 -20.83 14.30
C GLN A 81 13.86 -19.57 13.54
N PHE A 82 12.59 -19.20 13.65
CA PHE A 82 12.07 -17.94 13.15
C PHE A 82 12.45 -16.75 14.06
N PRO A 83 12.49 -15.52 13.52
CA PRO A 83 12.78 -14.32 14.31
C PRO A 83 11.68 -14.04 15.34
N ASN A 84 12.04 -13.42 16.46
CA ASN A 84 11.05 -12.99 17.47
C ASN A 84 10.45 -11.64 17.09
N LYS A 85 11.27 -10.77 16.50
CA LYS A 85 10.85 -9.43 16.08
C LYS A 85 11.33 -9.12 14.67
N LEU A 86 10.71 -8.15 14.01
CA LEU A 86 11.12 -7.75 12.66
C LEU A 86 12.52 -7.09 12.65
N GLU A 87 12.93 -6.46 13.75
CA GLU A 87 14.26 -5.85 13.86
C GLU A 87 15.38 -6.89 13.80
N ASP A 88 15.11 -8.14 14.18
CA ASP A 88 16.07 -9.25 14.08
C ASP A 88 16.44 -9.55 12.62
N LEU A 89 15.56 -9.22 11.65
CA LEU A 89 15.82 -9.36 10.22
C LEU A 89 16.76 -8.25 9.70
N LEU A 90 16.71 -7.07 10.32
CA LEU A 90 17.60 -5.97 9.97
C LEU A 90 18.99 -6.24 10.53
N GLN A 91 19.09 -6.69 11.78
CA GLN A 91 20.37 -6.87 12.45
C GLN A 91 20.38 -8.18 13.24
N ASP A 92 20.86 -9.25 12.62
CA ASP A 92 21.06 -10.52 13.32
C ASP A 92 22.34 -10.46 14.17
N LYS A 93 22.16 -10.50 15.50
CA LYS A 93 23.24 -10.50 16.50
C LYS A 93 23.67 -11.91 16.93
N ARG A 94 23.08 -12.96 16.36
CA ARG A 94 23.46 -14.36 16.67
C ARG A 94 24.84 -14.72 16.13
N TYR A 95 25.34 -13.94 15.16
CA TYR A 95 26.63 -14.13 14.54
C TYR A 95 27.69 -13.16 15.11
N PRO A 96 28.97 -13.58 15.17
CA PRO A 96 30.08 -12.69 15.56
C PRO A 96 30.19 -11.47 14.65
N ASN A 97 29.83 -11.62 13.37
CA ASN A 97 29.68 -10.52 12.43
C ASN A 97 28.17 -10.30 12.17
N PRO A 98 27.61 -9.12 12.50
CA PRO A 98 26.19 -8.89 12.37
C PRO A 98 25.72 -9.03 10.91
N THR A 99 24.74 -9.91 10.66
CA THR A 99 24.21 -10.18 9.32
C THR A 99 22.89 -9.45 9.10
N HIS A 100 22.70 -8.84 7.93
CA HIS A 100 21.47 -8.16 7.54
C HIS A 100 20.71 -9.03 6.53
N HIS A 101 19.46 -9.41 6.83
CA HIS A 101 18.59 -10.15 5.91
C HIS A 101 17.63 -9.23 5.16
N LEU A 102 17.34 -8.07 5.74
CA LEU A 102 16.49 -7.03 5.18
C LEU A 102 17.24 -5.70 5.16
N ARG A 103 17.11 -4.92 4.08
CA ARG A 103 17.81 -3.63 3.95
C ARG A 103 17.25 -2.54 4.87
N ARG A 104 15.94 -2.54 5.08
CA ARG A 104 15.20 -1.59 5.92
C ARG A 104 13.85 -2.18 6.29
N LEU A 105 13.26 -1.72 7.39
CA LEU A 105 11.87 -2.03 7.69
C LEU A 105 10.97 -1.21 6.74
N TYR A 106 10.23 -1.91 5.90
CA TYR A 106 9.29 -1.30 4.97
C TYR A 106 7.93 -1.15 5.65
N ARG A 107 7.24 -0.05 5.36
CA ARG A 107 5.87 0.16 5.82
C ARG A 107 4.89 -0.47 4.84
N ASP A 108 3.70 -0.83 5.34
CA ASP A 108 2.61 -1.28 4.49
C ASP A 108 2.05 -0.09 3.66
N PRO A 109 2.14 -0.11 2.31
CA PRO A 109 1.66 0.98 1.46
C PRO A 109 0.14 1.12 1.41
N MET A 110 -0.61 0.10 1.87
CA MET A 110 -2.07 0.09 1.86
C MET A 110 -2.69 0.71 3.11
N THR A 111 -1.94 0.79 4.21
CA THR A 111 -2.44 1.32 5.49
C THR A 111 -1.84 2.68 5.81
N ALA A 112 -2.63 3.55 6.45
CA ALA A 112 -2.15 4.89 6.85
C ALA A 112 -1.10 4.82 7.96
N ASP A 113 -1.25 3.87 8.89
CA ASP A 113 -0.28 3.65 9.97
C ASP A 113 1.01 2.98 9.46
N GLY A 114 0.94 2.28 8.32
CA GLY A 114 2.06 1.57 7.72
C GLY A 114 2.49 0.31 8.47
N GLU A 115 1.62 -0.20 9.36
CA GLU A 115 1.88 -1.34 10.22
C GLU A 115 1.43 -2.65 9.58
N TRP A 116 2.28 -3.67 9.63
CA TRP A 116 2.00 -5.01 9.12
C TRP A 116 1.29 -5.87 10.17
N GLU A 117 0.44 -6.79 9.71
CA GLU A 117 -0.04 -7.89 10.52
C GLU A 117 1.03 -8.98 10.58
N LEU A 118 1.49 -9.31 11.79
CA LEU A 118 2.56 -10.30 11.99
C LEU A 118 1.95 -11.68 12.18
N ILE A 119 2.26 -12.60 11.25
CA ILE A 119 1.83 -13.99 11.35
C ILE A 119 2.82 -14.74 12.23
N ARG A 120 2.37 -15.14 13.41
CA ARG A 120 3.20 -15.80 14.41
C ARG A 120 2.80 -17.26 14.61
N LEU A 121 3.78 -18.13 14.78
CA LEU A 121 3.61 -19.51 15.24
C LEU A 121 4.53 -19.73 16.44
N GLU A 122 3.96 -20.20 17.55
CA GLU A 122 4.69 -20.43 18.81
C GLU A 122 5.51 -19.21 19.27
N GLY A 123 4.97 -18.00 19.05
CA GLY A 123 5.61 -16.74 19.42
C GLY A 123 6.68 -16.24 18.44
N ARG A 124 6.98 -16.96 17.35
CA ARG A 124 7.93 -16.55 16.31
C ARG A 124 7.24 -16.04 15.06
N ILE A 125 7.82 -15.04 14.39
CA ILE A 125 7.26 -14.44 13.18
C ILE A 125 7.64 -15.27 11.96
N MET A 126 6.65 -15.88 11.30
CA MET A 126 6.85 -16.68 10.09
C MET A 126 6.49 -15.95 8.80
N GLY A 127 5.75 -14.84 8.92
CA GLY A 127 5.29 -14.07 7.78
C GLY A 127 4.62 -12.76 8.18
N VAL A 128 4.24 -12.01 7.17
CA VAL A 128 3.53 -10.73 7.31
C VAL A 128 2.31 -10.71 6.38
N ALA A 129 1.29 -9.95 6.74
CA ALA A 129 0.13 -9.64 5.90
C ALA A 129 -0.22 -8.16 6.03
N SER A 130 -0.87 -7.58 5.02
CA SER A 130 -1.40 -6.21 5.12
C SER A 130 -2.59 -6.19 6.06
N ARG A 131 -2.79 -5.11 6.82
CA ARG A 131 -4.00 -4.94 7.65
C ARG A 131 -5.18 -4.35 6.86
N SER A 132 -5.00 -4.03 5.58
CA SER A 132 -6.03 -3.39 4.77
C SER A 132 -7.12 -4.38 4.33
N SER A 133 -8.38 -4.02 4.59
CA SER A 133 -9.56 -4.78 4.15
C SER A 133 -10.01 -4.45 2.72
N ASP A 134 -9.20 -3.67 2.01
CA ASP A 134 -9.47 -3.28 0.63
C ASP A 134 -9.40 -4.47 -0.33
N LYS A 135 -10.26 -4.45 -1.35
CA LYS A 135 -10.32 -5.51 -2.38
C LYS A 135 -9.13 -5.44 -3.34
N PRO A 136 -8.35 -6.51 -3.54
CA PRO A 136 -7.24 -6.49 -4.48
C PRO A 136 -7.71 -6.27 -5.92
N ILE A 137 -6.88 -5.57 -6.69
CA ILE A 137 -7.05 -5.40 -8.14
C ILE A 137 -6.54 -6.65 -8.86
N LYS A 138 -5.39 -7.19 -8.43
CA LYS A 138 -4.85 -8.44 -8.96
C LYS A 138 -5.55 -9.64 -8.33
N VAL A 139 -6.27 -10.41 -9.14
CA VAL A 139 -6.98 -11.62 -8.68
C VAL A 139 -6.36 -12.92 -9.20
N ALA A 140 -5.51 -12.86 -10.23
CA ALA A 140 -4.93 -14.01 -10.90
C ALA A 140 -3.55 -13.72 -11.51
N GLY A 141 -2.85 -14.80 -11.91
CA GLY A 141 -1.55 -14.73 -12.56
C GLY A 141 -0.44 -14.38 -11.58
N PHE A 142 -0.53 -14.93 -10.37
CA PHE A 142 0.52 -14.84 -9.38
C PHE A 142 1.64 -15.84 -9.70
N SER A 143 2.83 -15.61 -9.15
CA SER A 143 3.93 -16.57 -9.23
C SER A 143 3.59 -17.83 -8.41
N ALA A 144 4.29 -18.94 -8.66
CA ALA A 144 4.07 -20.19 -7.91
C ALA A 144 4.16 -20.02 -6.39
N ASP A 145 5.05 -19.14 -5.91
CA ASP A 145 5.22 -18.81 -4.48
C ASP A 145 4.10 -17.94 -3.88
N GLN A 146 3.13 -17.52 -4.71
CA GLN A 146 2.03 -16.62 -4.38
C GLN A 146 0.68 -17.19 -4.79
N GLY A 147 0.60 -18.49 -5.08
CA GLY A 147 -0.64 -19.16 -5.50
C GLY A 147 -1.78 -19.02 -4.49
N ASP A 148 -1.44 -18.94 -3.19
CA ASP A 148 -2.40 -18.78 -2.09
C ASP A 148 -3.17 -17.45 -2.12
N PHE A 149 -2.79 -16.51 -2.99
CA PHE A 149 -3.43 -15.19 -3.11
C PHE A 149 -4.55 -15.16 -4.16
N GLU A 150 -4.66 -16.20 -4.99
CA GLU A 150 -5.69 -16.27 -6.03
C GLU A 150 -7.10 -16.31 -5.42
N GLY A 151 -7.96 -15.41 -5.89
CA GLY A 151 -9.34 -15.30 -5.40
C GLY A 151 -9.51 -14.64 -4.03
N ALA A 152 -8.44 -14.10 -3.43
CA ALA A 152 -8.52 -13.38 -2.15
C ALA A 152 -9.48 -12.19 -2.22
N GLY A 153 -10.33 -12.05 -1.18
CA GLY A 153 -11.31 -10.98 -1.07
C GLY A 153 -10.73 -9.65 -0.59
N SER A 154 -9.61 -9.68 0.15
CA SER A 154 -8.93 -8.51 0.70
C SER A 154 -7.42 -8.70 0.85
N TYR A 155 -6.67 -7.60 1.01
CA TYR A 155 -5.22 -7.66 1.22
C TYR A 155 -4.79 -8.34 2.54
N THR A 156 -5.68 -8.46 3.52
CA THR A 156 -5.45 -9.26 4.75
C THR A 156 -5.30 -10.76 4.48
N GLU A 157 -5.88 -11.26 3.38
CA GLU A 157 -5.74 -12.66 2.97
C GLU A 157 -4.40 -12.91 2.26
N TRP A 158 -3.71 -11.86 1.80
CA TRP A 158 -2.38 -11.97 1.21
C TRP A 158 -1.32 -12.17 2.30
N ARG A 159 -1.14 -13.43 2.68
CA ARG A 159 -0.23 -13.86 3.74
C ARG A 159 1.14 -14.23 3.16
N PHE A 160 2.13 -13.37 3.34
CA PHE A 160 3.50 -13.61 2.90
C PHE A 160 4.24 -14.48 3.93
N ILE A 161 4.03 -15.80 3.85
CA ILE A 161 4.65 -16.79 4.73
C ILE A 161 5.88 -17.39 4.04
N SER A 162 6.98 -17.57 4.78
CA SER A 162 8.18 -18.27 4.29
C SER A 162 7.95 -19.78 4.21
N SER A 163 8.61 -20.48 3.28
CA SER A 163 8.42 -21.92 3.01
C SER A 163 8.55 -22.80 4.26
N GLY A 164 9.52 -22.52 5.14
CA GLY A 164 9.66 -23.22 6.41
C GLY A 164 8.49 -22.97 7.37
N GLY A 165 7.86 -21.80 7.30
CA GLY A 165 6.71 -21.44 8.11
C GLY A 165 5.39 -21.95 7.55
N GLY A 166 5.25 -21.99 6.23
CA GLY A 166 4.10 -22.57 5.54
C GLY A 166 3.99 -24.07 5.81
N GLN A 167 5.13 -24.78 5.80
CA GLN A 167 5.18 -26.20 6.16
C GLN A 167 4.74 -26.43 7.63
N LEU A 168 5.21 -25.60 8.57
CA LEU A 168 4.85 -25.73 9.99
C LEU A 168 3.38 -25.32 10.25
N ALA A 169 2.88 -24.30 9.57
CA ALA A 169 1.49 -23.89 9.64
C ALA A 169 0.55 -24.99 9.11
N ASN A 170 0.86 -25.56 7.94
CA ASN A 170 0.09 -26.64 7.35
C ASN A 170 0.18 -27.94 8.17
N ALA A 171 1.35 -28.25 8.75
CA ALA A 171 1.50 -29.42 9.62
C ALA A 171 0.64 -29.31 10.89
N ASN A 172 0.53 -28.12 11.49
CA ASN A 172 -0.30 -27.90 12.67
C ASN A 172 -1.82 -27.92 12.32
N ALA A 173 -2.19 -27.37 11.16
CA ALA A 173 -3.57 -27.46 10.65
C ALA A 173 -3.97 -28.92 10.34
N GLY A 174 -3.06 -29.72 9.75
CA GLY A 174 -3.27 -31.14 9.49
C GLY A 174 -3.35 -32.00 10.76
N ALA A 175 -2.59 -31.66 11.81
CA ALA A 175 -2.66 -32.33 13.10
C ALA A 175 -4.00 -32.06 13.83
N GLN A 176 -4.61 -30.89 13.64
CA GLN A 176 -5.94 -30.59 14.18
C GLN A 176 -7.08 -31.22 13.35
N ALA A 177 -6.88 -31.46 12.04
CA ALA A 177 -7.86 -32.12 11.18
C ALA A 177 -7.83 -33.67 11.24
N GLY A 178 -6.76 -34.27 11.77
CA GLY A 178 -6.62 -35.74 11.93
C GLY A 178 -7.25 -36.33 13.20
N GLY A 179 -7.92 -35.51 14.02
CA GLY A 179 -8.51 -35.90 15.31
C GLY A 179 -9.95 -36.39 15.25
N ALA A 180 -10.35 -37.17 14.26
CA ALA A 180 -11.55 -38.01 14.36
C ALA A 180 -11.52 -39.14 13.31
N PRO A 181 -11.57 -40.40 13.78
CA PRO A 181 -12.66 -41.24 13.32
C PRO A 181 -13.31 -42.04 14.46
N SER A 182 -14.62 -41.84 14.58
CA SER A 182 -15.69 -42.83 14.85
C SER A 182 -15.49 -43.93 15.90
N SER A 183 -16.43 -43.99 16.84
CA SER A 183 -17.11 -45.26 17.16
C SER A 183 -18.61 -45.02 17.30
N PRO A 184 -19.46 -45.70 16.50
CA PRO A 184 -20.91 -45.75 16.69
C PRO A 184 -21.28 -46.89 17.67
N GLU A 185 -22.50 -46.81 18.25
CA GLU A 185 -23.17 -47.83 19.10
C GLU A 185 -22.58 -48.01 20.53
N ARG A 186 -23.36 -48.14 21.62
CA ARG A 186 -24.75 -48.57 21.87
C ARG A 186 -25.42 -47.72 22.94
#